data_AF-A0A7C0XTK0-F1
#
_entry.id   AF-A0A7C0XTK0-F1
#
_cell.length_a   1.000
_cell.length_b   1.000
_cell.length_c   1.000
_cell.angle_alpha   90.00
_cell.angle_beta   90.00
_cell.angle_gamma   90.00
#
_symmetry.space_group_name_H-M   'P 1'
#
loop_
_entity.id
_entity.type
_entity.pdbx_description
1 polymer ?
#
loop_
_entity_poly.entity_id
_entity_poly.type
_entity_poly.pdbx_seq_one_letter_code
_entity_poly.pdbx_strand_id
1 'polypeptide(L)'
;MRWVYVRDLEDWASRLDSQEYLPLLIRRLIRATVNKIDSISFPAGESIVYPGWDGRLESKEETEYIPKGLSLWELSTRKDIKTKAEEDYKKRKETPLVPNPSEATYIFVTPIVWRDKDKWVEGKKKEKFWRDVRVYDARDLEEWLEQAPAVGAWLAKHIGKYPQQNVHSLEEWWNEWSLVTHPPLPPELVLAGRDEQIEEVKKWLNSDPSLLVVQASTKDEALAFLSAVILTLPEEEKEHFLSKSIVISDKEAFRHVTATCKSSLLLITEFEEIEIALSQHNHYVFVPLSPDNTVTKDKIILPRLERDKFVSALRKIGIREEDAEKLSRDTARSLTVLRRRLSPISKQPEWAKPEKAREILPVLLVGKWDENKQGDKEII
;
A
#
# COMPACT_ATOMS: atom_id res chain seq x y z
N MET A 1 -13.42 -4.20 9.14
CA MET A 1 -13.35 -5.64 8.76
C MET A 1 -12.20 -6.23 9.55
N ARG A 2 -12.39 -7.39 10.22
CA ARG A 2 -11.33 -7.99 11.05
C ARG A 2 -10.75 -9.19 10.31
N TRP A 3 -9.50 -9.09 9.84
CA TRP A 3 -8.79 -10.17 9.13
C TRP A 3 -7.78 -10.89 10.01
N VAL A 4 -7.15 -10.13 10.91
CA VAL A 4 -6.16 -10.60 11.88
C VAL A 4 -6.83 -10.58 13.24
N TYR A 5 -6.78 -11.71 13.93
CA TYR A 5 -7.32 -11.89 15.27
C TYR A 5 -6.20 -12.12 16.28
N VAL A 6 -6.50 -12.00 17.58
CA VAL A 6 -5.55 -12.25 18.68
C VAL A 6 -4.77 -13.56 18.48
N ARG A 7 -5.45 -14.65 18.16
CA ARG A 7 -4.81 -15.95 17.96
C ARG A 7 -3.81 -15.95 16.81
N ASP A 8 -4.11 -15.24 15.73
CA ASP A 8 -3.20 -15.15 14.59
C ASP A 8 -1.91 -14.40 14.97
N LEU A 9 -2.02 -13.37 15.82
CA LEU A 9 -0.85 -12.65 16.34
C LEU A 9 -0.01 -13.52 17.27
N GLU A 10 -0.65 -14.32 18.15
CA GLU A 10 0.05 -15.25 19.04
C GLU A 10 0.77 -16.36 18.26
N ASP A 11 0.12 -16.91 17.24
CA ASP A 11 0.71 -17.91 16.35
C ASP A 11 1.87 -17.30 15.54
N TRP A 12 1.70 -16.08 15.03
CA TRP A 12 2.76 -15.34 14.32
C TRP A 12 3.96 -15.03 15.22
N ALA A 13 3.76 -14.69 16.49
CA ALA A 13 4.82 -14.43 17.47
C ALA A 13 5.83 -15.59 17.60
N SER A 14 5.43 -16.81 17.27
CA SER A 14 6.29 -18.00 17.32
C SER A 14 7.10 -18.22 16.03
N ARG A 15 6.87 -17.44 14.97
CA ARG A 15 7.62 -17.51 13.71
C ARG A 15 8.87 -16.63 13.76
N LEU A 16 9.92 -17.02 13.02
CA LEU A 16 11.20 -16.30 13.01
C LEU A 16 11.06 -14.87 12.45
N ASP A 17 10.24 -14.70 11.42
CA ASP A 17 9.99 -13.42 10.76
C ASP A 17 9.26 -12.40 11.66
N SER A 18 8.61 -12.84 12.74
CA SER A 18 7.87 -11.93 13.62
C SER A 18 8.75 -10.87 14.30
N GLN A 19 10.01 -11.21 14.63
CA GLN A 19 10.95 -10.25 15.21
C GLN A 19 11.32 -9.15 14.22
N GLU A 20 11.44 -9.50 12.94
CA GLU A 20 11.82 -8.57 11.88
C GLU A 20 10.67 -7.66 11.45
N TYR A 21 9.45 -8.20 11.45
CA TYR A 21 8.27 -7.53 10.91
C TYR A 21 7.39 -6.85 11.97
N LEU A 22 7.56 -7.15 13.27
CA LEU A 22 6.83 -6.45 14.34
C LEU A 22 7.12 -4.93 14.36
N PRO A 23 8.39 -4.46 14.27
CA PRO A 23 8.66 -3.02 14.14
C PRO A 23 8.01 -2.41 12.88
N LEU A 24 7.99 -3.13 11.76
CA LEU A 24 7.33 -2.68 10.53
C LEU A 24 5.80 -2.57 10.71
N LEU A 25 5.19 -3.54 11.40
CA LEU A 25 3.77 -3.49 11.75
C LEU A 25 3.45 -2.23 12.56
N ILE A 26 4.22 -1.96 13.62
CA ILE A 26 4.01 -0.76 14.45
C ILE A 26 4.23 0.53 13.65
N ARG A 27 5.27 0.58 12.82
CA ARG A 27 5.52 1.72 11.92
C ARG A 27 4.33 2.00 11.00
N ARG A 28 3.77 0.96 10.38
CA ARG A 28 2.60 1.06 9.49
C ARG A 28 1.33 1.47 10.25
N LEU A 29 1.10 0.90 11.44
CA LEU A 29 -0.03 1.28 12.29
C LEU A 29 0.03 2.76 12.70
N ILE A 30 1.21 3.26 13.12
CA ILE A 30 1.41 4.67 13.44
C ILE A 30 1.11 5.55 12.22
N ARG A 31 1.63 5.22 11.04
CA ARG A 31 1.39 6.00 9.81
C ARG A 31 -0.07 5.96 9.36
N ALA A 32 -0.80 4.87 9.64
CA ALA A 32 -2.20 4.73 9.32
C ALA A 32 -3.11 5.57 10.24
N THR A 33 -2.75 5.71 11.52
CA THR A 33 -3.62 6.32 12.55
C THR A 33 -3.16 7.68 13.08
N VAL A 34 -1.96 8.15 12.72
CA VAL A 34 -1.42 9.46 13.11
C VAL A 34 -1.17 10.31 11.86
N ASN A 35 -1.60 11.57 11.90
CA ASN A 35 -1.42 12.54 10.83
C ASN A 35 -0.29 13.52 11.10
N LYS A 36 0.00 13.83 12.37
CA LYS A 36 1.01 14.85 12.75
C LYS A 36 2.24 14.24 13.42
N ILE A 37 3.03 13.55 12.61
CA ILE A 37 4.32 12.94 13.01
C ILE A 37 5.45 13.95 12.76
N ASP A 38 6.26 14.22 13.79
CA ASP A 38 7.47 15.05 13.65
C ASP A 38 8.70 14.21 13.31
N SER A 39 8.81 13.04 13.93
CA SER A 39 9.85 12.06 13.57
C SER A 39 9.39 10.66 13.95
N ILE A 40 9.77 9.68 13.15
CA ILE A 40 9.46 8.26 13.38
C ILE A 40 10.68 7.41 13.00
N SER A 41 11.06 6.48 13.88
CA SER A 41 12.12 5.52 13.61
C SER A 41 11.77 4.19 14.25
N PHE A 42 11.49 3.19 13.43
CA PHE A 42 11.26 1.80 13.82
C PHE A 42 12.04 0.94 12.82
N PRO A 43 13.32 0.64 13.08
CA PRO A 43 14.13 -0.20 12.21
C PRO A 43 13.50 -1.60 12.08
N ALA A 44 13.43 -2.12 10.87
CA ALA A 44 12.82 -3.41 10.55
C ALA A 44 13.69 -4.17 9.54
N GLY A 45 13.46 -5.48 9.40
CA GLY A 45 14.27 -6.35 8.53
C GLY A 45 15.76 -6.32 8.91
N GLU A 46 16.64 -6.19 7.92
CA GLU A 46 18.10 -6.20 8.12
C GLU A 46 18.65 -5.02 8.94
N SER A 47 17.84 -3.98 9.21
CA SER A 47 18.26 -2.79 9.96
C SER A 47 18.16 -2.92 11.49
N ILE A 48 17.75 -4.09 12.01
CA ILE A 48 17.58 -4.34 13.46
C ILE A 48 18.93 -4.47 14.22
N VAL A 49 20.04 -4.51 13.49
CA VAL A 49 21.38 -4.77 14.05
C VAL A 49 21.93 -3.61 14.92
N TYR A 50 21.33 -2.42 14.87
CA TYR A 50 21.86 -1.26 15.58
C TYR A 50 21.44 -1.20 17.06
N PRO A 51 22.40 -0.95 17.99
CA PRO A 51 22.08 -0.80 19.40
C PRO A 51 21.26 0.47 19.63
N GLY A 52 20.11 0.35 20.29
CA GLY A 52 19.22 1.48 20.51
C GLY A 52 17.85 1.01 20.97
N TRP A 53 16.89 1.92 20.98
CA TRP A 53 15.47 1.60 21.13
C TRP A 53 14.97 0.91 19.87
N ASP A 54 14.04 -0.04 20.03
CA ASP A 54 13.42 -0.71 18.87
C ASP A 54 12.49 0.24 18.10
N GLY A 55 11.98 1.28 18.78
CA GLY A 55 11.23 2.36 18.14
C GLY A 55 11.31 3.71 18.87
N ARG A 56 11.19 4.78 18.10
CA ARG A 56 11.11 6.18 18.57
C ARG A 56 10.10 6.94 17.75
N LEU A 57 9.26 7.73 18.42
CA LEU A 57 8.24 8.54 17.78
C LEU A 57 8.08 9.88 18.50
N GLU A 58 8.12 10.97 17.75
CA GLU A 58 7.69 12.30 18.20
C GLU A 58 6.37 12.65 17.50
N SER A 59 5.29 12.76 18.28
CA SER A 59 3.93 13.06 17.76
C SER A 59 3.44 14.42 18.26
N LYS A 60 2.90 15.25 17.36
CA LYS A 60 2.27 16.54 17.73
C LYS A 60 0.84 16.38 18.24
N GLU A 61 0.26 15.19 18.14
CA GLU A 61 -1.10 14.88 18.58
C GLU A 61 -1.15 13.63 19.46
N GLU A 62 -2.23 13.53 20.24
CA GLU A 62 -2.57 12.30 20.98
C GLU A 62 -3.67 11.56 20.23
N THR A 63 -3.48 10.26 20.07
CA THR A 63 -4.48 9.32 19.57
C THR A 63 -4.70 8.23 20.62
N GLU A 64 -5.60 7.29 20.36
CA GLU A 64 -5.90 6.18 21.27
C GLU A 64 -4.64 5.38 21.68
N TYR A 65 -3.77 5.08 20.72
CA TYR A 65 -2.55 4.29 20.95
C TYR A 65 -1.28 5.15 21.03
N ILE A 66 -1.32 6.42 20.61
CA ILE A 66 -0.12 7.24 20.49
C ILE A 66 -0.19 8.45 21.42
N PRO A 67 0.71 8.57 22.41
CA PRO A 67 0.77 9.75 23.25
C PRO A 67 1.32 10.95 22.48
N LYS A 68 0.88 12.16 22.84
CA LYS A 68 1.51 13.40 22.36
C LYS A 68 2.94 13.53 22.90
N GLY A 69 3.87 14.01 22.08
CA GLY A 69 5.28 14.19 22.42
C GLY A 69 6.14 12.94 22.14
N LEU A 70 7.32 12.89 22.76
CA LEU A 70 8.26 11.79 22.62
C LEU A 70 7.76 10.49 23.26
N SER A 71 7.80 9.40 22.47
CA SER A 71 7.61 8.03 22.94
C SER A 71 8.76 7.12 22.49
N LEU A 72 9.14 6.20 23.38
CA LEU A 72 10.27 5.29 23.23
C LEU A 72 9.77 3.85 23.40
N TRP A 73 10.09 3.00 22.45
CA TRP A 73 9.42 1.71 22.26
C TRP A 73 10.40 0.54 22.36
N GLU A 74 9.98 -0.49 23.09
CA GLU A 74 10.60 -1.82 23.13
C GLU A 74 9.59 -2.83 22.58
N LEU A 75 10.04 -3.71 21.69
CA LEU A 75 9.20 -4.66 20.97
C LEU A 75 9.72 -6.07 21.18
N SER A 76 8.84 -7.00 21.53
CA SER A 76 9.26 -8.38 21.83
C SER A 76 8.22 -9.42 21.44
N THR A 77 8.72 -10.51 20.84
CA THR A 77 7.96 -11.72 20.54
C THR A 77 8.28 -12.88 21.51
N ARG A 78 9.08 -12.61 22.56
CA ARG A 78 9.43 -13.62 23.58
C ARG A 78 8.20 -14.06 24.38
N LYS A 79 8.07 -15.38 24.59
CA LYS A 79 6.97 -15.99 25.36
C LYS A 79 7.02 -15.64 26.86
N ASP A 80 8.21 -15.40 27.41
CA ASP A 80 8.39 -14.98 28.81
C ASP A 80 8.25 -13.45 28.97
N ILE A 81 7.10 -12.93 28.52
CA ILE A 81 6.80 -11.50 28.35
C ILE A 81 7.13 -10.68 29.60
N LYS A 82 6.71 -11.15 30.78
CA LYS A 82 6.92 -10.41 32.04
C LYS A 82 8.41 -10.23 32.35
N THR A 83 9.20 -11.30 32.19
CA THR A 83 10.64 -11.27 32.45
C THR A 83 11.31 -10.32 31.45
N LYS A 84 10.98 -10.45 30.17
CA LYS A 84 11.52 -9.60 29.11
C LYS A 84 11.16 -8.13 29.27
N ALA A 85 9.90 -7.81 29.57
CA ALA A 85 9.46 -6.42 29.82
C ALA A 85 10.21 -5.79 31.02
N GLU A 86 10.48 -6.58 32.07
CA GLU A 86 11.26 -6.12 33.21
C GLU A 86 12.75 -5.90 32.88
N GLU A 87 13.35 -6.83 32.12
CA GLU A 87 14.73 -6.71 31.61
C GLU A 87 14.89 -5.43 30.78
N ASP A 88 13.98 -5.18 29.83
CA ASP A 88 14.06 -4.01 28.95
C ASP A 88 13.80 -2.71 29.70
N TYR A 89 12.78 -2.67 30.56
CA TYR A 89 12.50 -1.49 31.36
C TYR A 89 13.69 -1.13 32.26
N LYS A 90 14.30 -2.12 32.92
CA LYS A 90 15.47 -1.91 33.78
C LYS A 90 16.67 -1.42 32.97
N LYS A 91 16.96 -2.05 31.84
CA LYS A 91 18.01 -1.64 30.90
C LYS A 91 17.84 -0.17 30.48
N ARG A 92 16.62 0.27 30.20
CA ARG A 92 16.33 1.66 29.79
C ARG A 92 16.27 2.65 30.93
N LYS A 93 16.08 2.19 32.17
CA LYS A 93 16.28 3.03 33.34
C LYS A 93 17.76 3.27 33.62
N GLU A 94 18.59 2.25 33.44
CA GLU A 94 20.04 2.33 33.60
C GLU A 94 20.71 3.09 32.44
N THR A 95 20.20 2.92 31.22
CA THR A 95 20.69 3.58 30.00
C THR A 95 19.52 4.14 29.18
N PRO A 96 19.00 5.34 29.51
CA PRO A 96 17.79 5.88 28.87
C PRO A 96 17.95 6.27 27.41
N LEU A 97 19.17 6.57 26.96
CA LEU A 97 19.46 7.08 25.61
C LEU A 97 18.60 8.30 25.23
N VAL A 98 18.17 9.08 26.23
CA VAL A 98 17.50 10.37 26.10
C VAL A 98 17.91 11.27 27.27
N PRO A 99 18.00 12.60 27.09
CA PRO A 99 18.39 13.53 28.16
C PRO A 99 17.39 13.58 29.31
N ASN A 100 16.08 13.62 29.00
CA ASN A 100 15.01 13.82 29.98
C ASN A 100 13.97 12.67 29.93
N PRO A 101 14.22 11.53 30.59
CA PRO A 101 13.27 10.42 30.63
C PRO A 101 11.88 10.80 31.15
N SER A 102 11.80 11.74 32.10
CA SER A 102 10.55 12.21 32.69
C SER A 102 9.64 12.97 31.73
N GLU A 103 10.12 13.34 30.54
CA GLU A 103 9.35 14.00 29.49
C GLU A 103 8.87 13.01 28.40
N ALA A 104 9.40 11.78 28.39
CA ALA A 104 9.09 10.75 27.41
C ALA A 104 8.14 9.68 27.96
N THR A 105 7.33 9.08 27.08
CA THR A 105 6.51 7.90 27.40
C THR A 105 7.24 6.62 26.99
N TYR A 106 7.40 5.69 27.92
CA TYR A 106 7.89 4.34 27.65
C TYR A 106 6.74 3.45 27.16
N ILE A 107 6.95 2.72 26.06
CA ILE A 107 5.95 1.82 25.50
C ILE A 107 6.58 0.45 25.26
N PHE A 108 5.94 -0.61 25.75
CA PHE A 108 6.34 -1.98 25.46
C PHE A 108 5.27 -2.67 24.62
N VAL A 109 5.67 -3.36 23.54
CA VAL A 109 4.75 -4.00 22.61
C VAL A 109 5.05 -5.48 22.47
N THR A 110 4.00 -6.30 22.44
CA THR A 110 4.10 -7.73 22.18
C THR A 110 2.89 -8.27 21.42
N PRO A 111 3.07 -9.17 20.45
CA PRO A 111 1.97 -9.86 19.77
C PRO A 111 1.41 -11.04 20.57
N ILE A 112 1.73 -11.15 21.87
CA ILE A 112 1.24 -12.21 22.76
C ILE A 112 0.33 -11.62 23.84
N VAL A 113 -0.72 -12.32 24.25
CA VAL A 113 -1.62 -11.83 25.31
C VAL A 113 -0.90 -11.79 26.66
N TRP A 114 -0.96 -10.64 27.33
CA TRP A 114 -0.41 -10.46 28.68
C TRP A 114 -1.51 -10.07 29.67
N ARG A 115 -2.01 -11.06 30.41
CA ARG A 115 -3.16 -10.90 31.33
C ARG A 115 -2.94 -9.89 32.46
N ASP A 116 -1.75 -9.84 33.04
CA ASP A 116 -1.42 -8.95 34.18
C ASP A 116 -0.67 -7.68 33.74
N LYS A 117 -0.75 -7.29 32.45
CA LYS A 117 -0.04 -6.11 31.94
C LYS A 117 -0.39 -4.82 32.71
N ASP A 118 -1.66 -4.64 33.07
CA ASP A 118 -2.12 -3.41 33.74
C ASP A 118 -1.52 -3.25 35.14
N LYS A 119 -1.43 -4.35 35.91
CA LYS A 119 -0.77 -4.35 37.23
C LYS A 119 0.72 -4.00 37.11
N TRP A 120 1.38 -4.50 36.06
CA TRP A 120 2.78 -4.17 35.81
C TRP A 120 2.93 -2.69 35.45
N VAL A 121 2.10 -2.18 34.54
CA VAL A 121 2.06 -0.77 34.14
C VAL A 121 1.83 0.14 35.36
N GLU A 122 0.83 -0.13 36.18
CA GLU A 122 0.56 0.62 37.42
C GLU A 122 1.76 0.64 38.38
N GLY A 123 2.45 -0.50 38.51
CA GLY A 123 3.68 -0.60 39.28
C GLY A 123 4.77 0.33 38.76
N LYS A 124 5.01 0.32 37.43
CA LYS A 124 6.04 1.16 36.80
C LYS A 124 5.72 2.65 36.81
N LYS A 125 4.45 3.03 36.63
CA LYS A 125 4.04 4.45 36.72
C LYS A 125 4.32 5.05 38.10
N LYS A 126 4.24 4.27 39.19
CA LYS A 126 4.55 4.75 40.55
C LYS A 126 6.01 5.13 40.74
N GLU A 127 6.92 4.60 39.91
CA GLU A 127 8.34 4.96 39.96
C GLU A 127 8.61 6.39 39.45
N LYS A 128 7.70 6.99 38.68
CA LYS A 128 7.78 8.36 38.13
C LYS A 128 9.08 8.67 37.39
N PHE A 129 9.72 7.64 36.82
CA PHE A 129 10.94 7.80 36.03
C PHE A 129 10.64 8.29 34.60
N TRP A 130 9.63 7.70 33.97
CA TRP A 130 9.07 8.15 32.69
C TRP A 130 7.85 9.04 32.94
N ARG A 131 7.49 9.87 31.94
CA ARG A 131 6.25 10.65 31.96
C ARG A 131 5.03 9.75 32.09
N ASP A 132 5.02 8.67 31.31
CA ASP A 132 3.98 7.65 31.28
C ASP A 132 4.59 6.30 30.86
N VAL A 133 3.88 5.22 31.18
CA VAL A 133 4.26 3.84 30.81
C VAL A 133 3.03 3.17 30.20
N ARG A 134 3.15 2.64 28.98
CA ARG A 134 2.07 1.91 28.30
C ARG A 134 2.56 0.54 27.83
N VAL A 135 1.65 -0.42 27.73
CA VAL A 135 1.90 -1.74 27.18
C VAL A 135 0.82 -2.06 26.16
N TYR A 136 1.23 -2.52 24.97
CA TYR A 136 0.33 -3.03 23.94
C TYR A 136 0.56 -4.53 23.73
N ASP A 137 -0.45 -5.34 24.02
CA ASP A 137 -0.45 -6.78 23.83
C ASP A 137 -1.29 -7.18 22.59
N ALA A 138 -1.39 -8.48 22.31
CA ALA A 138 -2.11 -8.98 21.15
C ALA A 138 -3.55 -8.46 21.01
N ARG A 139 -4.23 -8.14 22.13
CA ARG A 139 -5.60 -7.62 22.12
C ARG A 139 -5.63 -6.18 21.64
N ASP A 140 -4.73 -5.34 22.16
CA ASP A 140 -4.65 -3.94 21.72
C ASP A 140 -4.21 -3.85 20.26
N LEU A 141 -3.30 -4.74 19.82
CA LEU A 141 -2.88 -4.79 18.42
C LEU A 141 -4.00 -5.22 17.48
N GLU A 142 -4.83 -6.19 17.88
CA GLU A 142 -6.03 -6.58 17.13
C GLU A 142 -6.98 -5.39 16.96
N GLU A 143 -7.28 -4.67 18.04
CA GLU A 143 -8.16 -3.49 18.02
C GLU A 143 -7.54 -2.35 17.18
N TRP A 144 -6.24 -2.12 17.29
CA TRP A 144 -5.56 -1.09 16.50
C TRP A 144 -5.59 -1.41 15.00
N LEU A 145 -5.43 -2.69 14.63
CA LEU A 145 -5.55 -3.16 13.25
C LEU A 145 -6.95 -2.93 12.67
N GLU A 146 -8.01 -2.98 13.48
CA GLU A 146 -9.38 -2.65 13.02
C GLU A 146 -9.52 -1.20 12.58
N GLN A 147 -8.73 -0.29 13.17
CA GLN A 147 -8.70 1.13 12.80
C GLN A 147 -7.80 1.40 11.58
N ALA A 148 -6.99 0.41 11.17
CA ALA A 148 -5.99 0.52 10.12
C ALA A 148 -6.17 -0.61 9.08
N PRO A 149 -7.28 -0.63 8.32
CA PRO A 149 -7.61 -1.74 7.45
C PRO A 149 -6.57 -2.06 6.37
N ALA A 150 -5.85 -1.08 5.83
CA ALA A 150 -4.80 -1.33 4.84
C ALA A 150 -3.64 -2.13 5.47
N VAL A 151 -3.30 -1.82 6.72
CA VAL A 151 -2.29 -2.54 7.51
C VAL A 151 -2.81 -3.93 7.88
N GLY A 152 -4.10 -4.04 8.23
CA GLY A 152 -4.77 -5.32 8.49
C GLY A 152 -4.73 -6.27 7.29
N ALA A 153 -5.05 -5.78 6.09
CA ALA A 153 -4.99 -6.56 4.86
C ALA A 153 -3.55 -7.00 4.53
N TRP A 154 -2.59 -6.08 4.65
CA TRP A 154 -1.16 -6.37 4.48
C TRP A 154 -0.66 -7.45 5.44
N LEU A 155 -0.95 -7.31 6.74
CA LEU A 155 -0.49 -8.27 7.76
C LEU A 155 -1.15 -9.63 7.56
N ALA A 156 -2.45 -9.66 7.24
CA ALA A 156 -3.17 -10.90 6.97
C ALA A 156 -2.45 -11.72 5.87
N LYS A 157 -2.11 -11.09 4.74
CA LYS A 157 -1.35 -11.76 3.67
C LYS A 157 0.01 -12.25 4.15
N HIS A 158 0.76 -11.40 4.86
CA HIS A 158 2.08 -11.75 5.37
C HIS A 158 2.05 -13.00 6.28
N ILE A 159 1.02 -13.13 7.12
CA ILE A 159 0.85 -14.30 8.00
C ILE A 159 0.16 -15.50 7.32
N GLY A 160 -0.08 -15.44 6.00
CA GLY A 160 -0.65 -16.52 5.20
C GLY A 160 -2.17 -16.61 5.23
N LYS A 161 -2.86 -15.56 5.70
CA LYS A 161 -4.30 -15.42 5.61
C LYS A 161 -4.65 -14.60 4.37
N TYR A 162 -5.62 -15.07 3.61
CA TYR A 162 -6.15 -14.29 2.51
C TYR A 162 -7.30 -13.44 3.07
N PRO A 163 -7.23 -12.11 3.01
CA PRO A 163 -8.40 -11.26 3.22
C PRO A 163 -9.55 -11.76 2.34
N GLN A 164 -10.80 -11.44 2.70
CA GLN A 164 -11.92 -11.69 1.79
C GLN A 164 -11.56 -11.16 0.39
N GLN A 165 -11.87 -11.93 -0.67
CA GLN A 165 -11.33 -11.81 -2.04
C GLN A 165 -11.39 -10.40 -2.68
N ASN A 166 -12.11 -9.48 -2.05
CA ASN A 166 -12.49 -8.20 -2.61
C ASN A 166 -11.80 -6.99 -1.93
N VAL A 167 -10.84 -7.22 -1.01
CA VAL A 167 -10.08 -6.15 -0.35
C VAL A 167 -8.59 -6.50 -0.30
N HIS A 168 -7.77 -5.66 -0.93
CA HIS A 168 -6.31 -5.85 -1.04
C HIS A 168 -5.58 -4.59 -0.62
N SER A 169 -4.37 -4.73 -0.07
CA SER A 169 -3.48 -3.57 0.05
C SER A 169 -2.97 -3.14 -1.33
N LEU A 170 -2.65 -1.85 -1.52
CA LEU A 170 -2.13 -1.38 -2.82
C LEU A 170 -0.79 -2.03 -3.17
N GLU A 171 0.07 -2.25 -2.18
CA GLU A 171 1.36 -2.93 -2.32
C GLU A 171 1.19 -4.37 -2.80
N GLU A 172 0.22 -5.08 -2.23
CA GLU A 172 -0.15 -6.43 -2.64
C GLU A 172 -0.59 -6.47 -4.11
N TRP A 173 -1.54 -5.60 -4.47
CA TRP A 173 -2.07 -5.53 -5.82
C TRP A 173 -0.96 -5.24 -6.83
N TRP A 174 -0.05 -4.30 -6.50
CA TRP A 174 1.08 -3.96 -7.35
C TRP A 174 2.02 -5.15 -7.56
N ASN A 175 2.36 -5.86 -6.48
CA ASN A 175 3.23 -7.03 -6.54
C ASN A 175 2.63 -8.11 -7.44
N GLU A 176 1.35 -8.40 -7.31
CA GLU A 176 0.66 -9.35 -8.19
C GLU A 176 0.64 -8.87 -9.64
N TRP A 177 0.43 -7.57 -9.87
CA TRP A 177 0.39 -7.01 -11.22
C TRP A 177 1.77 -7.04 -11.91
N SER A 178 2.83 -6.68 -11.18
CA SER A 178 4.21 -6.53 -11.68
C SER A 178 4.94 -7.87 -11.85
N LEU A 179 4.77 -8.81 -10.91
CA LEU A 179 5.49 -10.09 -10.90
C LEU A 179 5.00 -11.11 -11.93
N VAL A 180 3.92 -10.82 -12.65
CA VAL A 180 3.45 -11.66 -13.77
C VAL A 180 4.48 -11.70 -14.91
N THR A 181 5.33 -10.68 -15.07
CA THR A 181 6.35 -10.62 -16.12
C THR A 181 7.72 -11.02 -15.61
N HIS A 182 8.57 -11.49 -16.53
CA HIS A 182 9.98 -11.78 -16.25
C HIS A 182 10.87 -11.04 -17.25
N PRO A 183 11.67 -10.04 -16.79
CA PRO A 183 11.73 -9.47 -15.44
C PRO A 183 10.42 -8.75 -15.01
N PRO A 184 10.20 -8.53 -13.70
CA PRO A 184 9.05 -7.74 -13.20
C PRO A 184 9.05 -6.31 -13.76
N LEU A 185 7.86 -5.76 -14.01
CA LEU A 185 7.75 -4.39 -14.52
C LEU A 185 8.00 -3.36 -13.41
N PRO A 186 8.93 -2.41 -13.60
CA PRO A 186 9.25 -1.42 -12.58
C PRO A 186 8.25 -0.23 -12.62
N PRO A 187 8.03 0.49 -11.50
CA PRO A 187 7.19 1.68 -11.47
C PRO A 187 7.54 2.72 -12.54
N GLU A 188 8.84 2.95 -12.77
CA GLU A 188 9.34 3.97 -13.71
C GLU A 188 8.90 3.70 -15.16
N LEU A 189 8.66 2.45 -15.53
CA LEU A 189 8.15 2.09 -16.84
C LEU A 189 6.69 2.55 -17.01
N VAL A 190 5.87 2.42 -15.97
CA VAL A 190 4.45 2.81 -15.98
C VAL A 190 4.30 4.33 -16.02
N LEU A 191 5.29 5.05 -15.48
CA LEU A 191 5.34 6.52 -15.40
C LEU A 191 6.00 7.17 -16.63
N ALA A 192 6.61 6.40 -17.52
CA ALA A 192 7.43 6.90 -18.62
C ALA A 192 6.69 7.89 -19.54
N GLY A 193 6.99 9.19 -19.39
CA GLY A 193 6.43 10.25 -20.23
C GLY A 193 5.07 10.77 -19.78
N ARG A 194 4.70 10.56 -18.51
CA ARG A 194 3.43 10.99 -17.91
C ARG A 194 3.62 12.08 -16.87
N ASP A 195 4.60 12.96 -17.07
CA ASP A 195 5.06 13.90 -16.03
C ASP A 195 3.94 14.82 -15.54
N GLU A 196 3.10 15.34 -16.44
CA GLU A 196 1.93 16.17 -16.09
C GLU A 196 0.93 15.41 -15.21
N GLN A 197 0.56 14.18 -15.61
CA GLN A 197 -0.40 13.36 -14.88
C GLN A 197 0.14 12.94 -13.51
N ILE A 198 1.46 12.74 -13.39
CA ILE A 198 2.13 12.45 -12.12
C ILE A 198 1.96 13.63 -11.16
N GLU A 199 2.20 14.85 -11.64
CA GLU A 199 2.05 16.06 -10.82
C GLU A 199 0.59 16.32 -10.43
N GLU A 200 -0.38 16.01 -11.30
CA GLU A 200 -1.81 16.06 -10.94
C GLU A 200 -2.16 15.09 -9.80
N VAL A 201 -1.68 13.84 -9.86
CA VAL A 201 -1.89 12.85 -8.78
C VAL A 201 -1.20 13.30 -7.49
N LYS A 202 0.04 13.77 -7.56
CA LYS A 202 0.75 14.29 -6.38
C LYS A 202 0.03 15.48 -5.76
N LYS A 203 -0.48 16.41 -6.58
CA LYS A 203 -1.26 17.54 -6.11
C LYS A 203 -2.54 17.07 -5.40
N TRP A 204 -3.22 16.08 -5.97
CA TRP A 204 -4.41 15.49 -5.37
C TRP A 204 -4.10 14.80 -4.02
N LEU A 205 -3.03 14.00 -3.95
CA LEU A 205 -2.59 13.35 -2.71
C LEU A 205 -2.21 14.33 -1.59
N ASN A 206 -1.81 15.56 -1.95
CA ASN A 206 -1.47 16.65 -1.02
C ASN A 206 -2.64 17.64 -0.77
N SER A 207 -3.83 17.37 -1.33
CA SER A 207 -5.02 18.21 -1.15
C SER A 207 -5.95 17.63 -0.07
N ASP A 208 -7.16 18.18 0.11
CA ASP A 208 -8.14 17.54 0.99
C ASP A 208 -8.71 16.26 0.33
N PRO A 209 -9.15 15.26 1.14
CA PRO A 209 -9.76 14.03 0.64
C PRO A 209 -10.85 14.30 -0.40
N SER A 210 -10.71 13.69 -1.56
CA SER A 210 -11.60 13.95 -2.71
C SER A 210 -11.56 12.80 -3.72
N LEU A 211 -12.45 12.85 -4.71
CA LEU A 211 -12.48 11.87 -5.81
C LEU A 211 -11.50 12.26 -6.92
N LEU A 212 -10.67 11.32 -7.36
CA LEU A 212 -9.88 11.42 -8.59
C LEU A 212 -10.26 10.31 -9.57
N VAL A 213 -10.55 10.68 -10.81
CA VAL A 213 -10.88 9.74 -11.89
C VAL A 213 -9.73 9.71 -12.89
N VAL A 214 -9.22 8.51 -13.18
CA VAL A 214 -8.12 8.31 -14.14
C VAL A 214 -8.51 7.26 -15.16
N GLN A 215 -8.43 7.62 -16.44
CA GLN A 215 -8.70 6.72 -17.56
C GLN A 215 -7.39 6.31 -18.23
N ALA A 216 -7.23 5.01 -18.46
CA ALA A 216 -6.13 4.44 -19.21
C ALA A 216 -6.63 3.46 -20.28
N SER A 217 -5.74 2.67 -20.91
CA SER A 217 -6.18 1.65 -21.89
C SER A 217 -6.98 0.53 -21.20
N THR A 218 -6.71 0.29 -19.91
CA THR A 218 -7.44 -0.65 -19.04
C THR A 218 -7.55 -0.08 -17.62
N LYS A 219 -8.52 -0.57 -16.83
CA LYS A 219 -8.63 -0.21 -15.40
C LYS A 219 -7.33 -0.55 -14.64
N ASP A 220 -6.76 -1.73 -14.90
CA ASP A 220 -5.47 -2.16 -14.35
C ASP A 220 -4.33 -1.20 -14.68
N GLU A 221 -4.30 -0.59 -15.86
CA GLU A 221 -3.26 0.37 -16.22
C GLU A 221 -3.39 1.67 -15.41
N ALA A 222 -4.63 2.15 -15.20
CA ALA A 222 -4.88 3.32 -14.37
C ALA A 222 -4.52 3.06 -12.90
N LEU A 223 -4.83 1.87 -12.38
CA LEU A 223 -4.44 1.46 -11.04
C LEU A 223 -2.91 1.27 -10.91
N ALA A 224 -2.27 0.61 -11.89
CA ALA A 224 -0.81 0.50 -11.93
C ALA A 224 -0.13 1.87 -11.96
N PHE A 225 -0.74 2.87 -12.62
CA PHE A 225 -0.23 4.24 -12.63
C PHE A 225 -0.25 4.86 -11.23
N LEU A 226 -1.38 4.79 -10.50
CA LEU A 226 -1.44 5.28 -9.11
C LEU A 226 -0.40 4.57 -8.23
N SER A 227 -0.35 3.24 -8.30
CA SER A 227 0.63 2.44 -7.56
C SER A 227 2.06 2.90 -7.84
N ALA A 228 2.40 3.10 -9.12
CA ALA A 228 3.72 3.53 -9.52
C ALA A 228 4.05 4.95 -9.03
N VAL A 229 3.08 5.88 -9.03
CA VAL A 229 3.27 7.22 -8.45
C VAL A 229 3.60 7.09 -6.96
N ILE A 230 2.81 6.35 -6.19
CA ILE A 230 3.03 6.18 -4.74
C ILE A 230 4.37 5.51 -4.45
N LEU A 231 4.72 4.45 -5.20
CA LEU A 231 5.96 3.70 -5.00
C LEU A 231 7.23 4.50 -5.33
N THR A 232 7.11 5.59 -6.09
CA THR A 232 8.23 6.47 -6.45
C THR A 232 8.28 7.76 -5.63
N LEU A 233 7.36 7.94 -4.66
CA LEU A 233 7.42 9.03 -3.68
C LEU A 233 8.62 8.86 -2.74
N PRO A 234 9.05 9.95 -2.05
CA PRO A 234 9.97 9.86 -0.93
C PRO A 234 9.50 8.83 0.10
N GLU A 235 10.45 8.14 0.76
CA GLU A 235 10.17 6.97 1.60
C GLU A 235 9.06 7.22 2.64
N GLU A 236 9.08 8.37 3.31
CA GLU A 236 8.09 8.70 4.34
C GLU A 236 6.67 8.86 3.78
N GLU A 237 6.53 9.52 2.63
CA GLU A 237 5.25 9.72 1.94
C GLU A 237 4.75 8.39 1.36
N LYS A 238 5.63 7.62 0.71
CA LYS A 238 5.33 6.28 0.20
C LYS A 238 4.75 5.40 1.30
N GLU A 239 5.43 5.29 2.43
CA GLU A 239 4.95 4.49 3.57
C GLU A 239 3.64 5.02 4.15
N HIS A 240 3.45 6.34 4.18
CA HIS A 240 2.21 6.95 4.65
C HIS A 240 1.02 6.53 3.79
N PHE A 241 1.12 6.69 2.47
CA PHE A 241 0.05 6.32 1.56
C PHE A 241 -0.16 4.82 1.51
N LEU A 242 0.91 4.00 1.46
CA LEU A 242 0.76 2.52 1.48
C LEU A 242 0.05 2.03 2.75
N SER A 243 0.30 2.64 3.91
CA SER A 243 -0.36 2.29 5.17
C SER A 243 -1.85 2.66 5.22
N LYS A 244 -2.35 3.40 4.22
CA LYS A 244 -3.74 3.87 4.11
C LYS A 244 -4.44 3.44 2.81
N SER A 245 -3.74 2.76 1.90
CA SER A 245 -4.23 2.44 0.56
C SER A 245 -4.86 1.06 0.47
N ILE A 246 -6.09 1.01 -0.05
CA ILE A 246 -6.87 -0.22 -0.20
C ILE A 246 -7.49 -0.29 -1.58
N VAL A 247 -7.31 -1.41 -2.25
CA VAL A 247 -8.01 -1.77 -3.48
C VAL A 247 -9.24 -2.60 -3.13
N ILE A 248 -10.41 -2.17 -3.62
CA ILE A 248 -11.70 -2.74 -3.28
C ILE A 248 -12.44 -3.14 -4.56
N SER A 249 -12.77 -4.43 -4.65
CA SER A 249 -13.35 -5.02 -5.86
C SER A 249 -14.88 -5.12 -5.85
N ASP A 250 -15.53 -4.86 -4.71
CA ASP A 250 -16.99 -4.91 -4.58
C ASP A 250 -17.58 -3.78 -3.69
N LYS A 251 -18.88 -3.50 -3.90
CA LYS A 251 -19.60 -2.41 -3.23
C LYS A 251 -19.85 -2.63 -1.74
N GLU A 252 -20.11 -3.86 -1.33
CA GLU A 252 -20.43 -4.18 0.07
C GLU A 252 -19.17 -4.07 0.93
N ALA A 253 -18.03 -4.53 0.42
CA ALA A 253 -16.73 -4.27 1.04
C ALA A 253 -16.44 -2.77 1.14
N PHE A 254 -16.71 -2.00 0.09
CA PHE A 254 -16.54 -0.55 0.09
C PHE A 254 -17.38 0.14 1.18
N ARG A 255 -18.68 -0.19 1.24
CA ARG A 255 -19.59 0.32 2.29
C ARG A 255 -19.12 -0.06 3.69
N HIS A 256 -18.69 -1.30 3.88
CA HIS A 256 -18.21 -1.77 5.19
C HIS A 256 -16.94 -1.03 5.65
N VAL A 257 -15.97 -0.85 4.75
CA VAL A 257 -14.72 -0.13 5.05
C VAL A 257 -15.00 1.32 5.41
N THR A 258 -15.78 2.02 4.58
CA THR A 258 -16.15 3.43 4.80
C THR A 258 -16.98 3.65 6.06
N ALA A 259 -17.87 2.72 6.42
CA ALA A 259 -18.68 2.83 7.64
C ALA A 259 -17.89 2.54 8.93
N THR A 260 -16.84 1.72 8.87
CA THR A 260 -16.11 1.28 10.07
C THR A 260 -14.91 2.16 10.39
N CYS A 261 -14.30 2.79 9.39
CA CYS A 261 -13.03 3.49 9.55
C CYS A 261 -13.22 4.97 9.87
N LYS A 262 -12.56 5.43 10.93
CA LYS A 262 -12.62 6.84 11.37
C LYS A 262 -11.53 7.70 10.74
N SER A 263 -10.43 7.09 10.30
CA SER A 263 -9.31 7.76 9.65
C SER A 263 -9.56 7.87 8.13
N SER A 264 -8.98 8.92 7.53
CA SER A 264 -8.98 9.05 6.08
C SER A 264 -8.13 7.95 5.44
N LEU A 265 -8.65 7.37 4.36
CA LEU A 265 -8.07 6.26 3.61
C LEU A 265 -7.91 6.66 2.15
N LEU A 266 -7.04 5.96 1.43
CA LEU A 266 -6.96 5.99 -0.03
C LEU A 266 -7.66 4.74 -0.58
N LEU A 267 -8.88 4.93 -1.07
CA LEU A 267 -9.75 3.86 -1.57
C LEU A 267 -9.66 3.81 -3.10
N ILE A 268 -9.28 2.65 -3.63
CA ILE A 268 -9.26 2.38 -5.07
C ILE A 268 -10.43 1.45 -5.40
N THR A 269 -11.31 1.86 -6.32
CA THR A 269 -12.48 1.07 -6.71
C THR A 269 -12.22 0.26 -7.99
N GLU A 270 -12.34 -1.07 -7.97
CA GLU A 270 -12.32 -1.85 -9.22
C GLU A 270 -13.72 -2.10 -9.81
N PHE A 271 -14.78 -1.79 -9.05
CA PHE A 271 -16.18 -1.86 -9.49
C PHE A 271 -16.63 -0.58 -10.22
N GLU A 272 -17.74 -0.65 -10.94
CA GLU A 272 -18.14 0.38 -11.92
C GLU A 272 -19.00 1.50 -11.34
N GLU A 273 -19.66 1.27 -10.20
CA GLU A 273 -20.65 2.17 -9.66
C GLU A 273 -20.03 3.26 -8.78
N ILE A 274 -19.55 4.29 -9.47
CA ILE A 274 -18.86 5.47 -8.89
C ILE A 274 -19.77 6.29 -7.96
N GLU A 275 -21.09 6.19 -8.09
CA GLU A 275 -22.04 6.99 -7.29
C GLU A 275 -21.83 6.80 -5.79
N ILE A 276 -21.47 5.58 -5.37
CA ILE A 276 -21.17 5.28 -3.96
C ILE A 276 -19.91 6.02 -3.50
N ALA A 277 -18.90 6.12 -4.37
CA ALA A 277 -17.66 6.84 -4.10
C ALA A 277 -17.86 8.35 -3.95
N LEU A 278 -18.87 8.94 -4.61
CA LEU A 278 -19.15 10.38 -4.52
C LEU A 278 -19.61 10.83 -3.13
N SER A 279 -20.17 9.92 -2.33
CA SER A 279 -20.66 10.21 -0.98
C SER A 279 -19.57 10.23 0.10
N GLN A 280 -18.33 9.88 -0.26
CA GLN A 280 -17.25 9.59 0.70
C GLN A 280 -16.25 10.75 0.85
N HIS A 281 -16.73 11.88 1.36
CA HIS A 281 -15.94 13.12 1.46
C HIS A 281 -14.76 13.08 2.44
N ASN A 282 -14.69 12.08 3.32
CA ASN A 282 -13.59 11.94 4.28
C ASN A 282 -12.43 11.07 3.75
N HIS A 283 -12.58 10.45 2.58
CA HIS A 283 -11.60 9.54 2.01
C HIS A 283 -11.12 10.06 0.65
N TYR A 284 -9.86 9.77 0.33
CA TYR A 284 -9.38 9.88 -1.05
C TYR A 284 -9.96 8.70 -1.81
N VAL A 285 -10.67 8.97 -2.90
CA VAL A 285 -11.23 7.89 -3.72
C VAL A 285 -10.68 7.98 -5.13
N PHE A 286 -9.96 6.95 -5.54
CA PHE A 286 -9.39 6.81 -6.87
C PHE A 286 -10.23 5.85 -7.70
N VAL A 287 -10.67 6.33 -8.87
CA VAL A 287 -11.50 5.55 -9.78
C VAL A 287 -10.76 5.28 -11.10
N PRO A 288 -10.24 4.06 -11.31
CA PRO A 288 -9.63 3.63 -12.57
C PRO A 288 -10.70 3.32 -13.62
N LEU A 289 -10.56 3.91 -14.81
CA LEU A 289 -11.46 3.70 -15.95
C LEU A 289 -10.73 3.13 -17.17
N SER A 290 -11.47 2.34 -17.95
CA SER A 290 -11.14 1.99 -19.34
C SER A 290 -11.91 2.91 -20.32
N PRO A 291 -11.54 2.95 -21.61
CA PRO A 291 -12.19 3.83 -22.58
C PRO A 291 -13.67 3.55 -22.81
N ASP A 292 -14.11 2.30 -22.56
CA ASP A 292 -15.50 1.86 -22.75
C ASP A 292 -16.47 2.40 -21.69
N ASN A 293 -15.97 3.11 -20.68
CA ASN A 293 -16.78 3.62 -19.58
C ASN A 293 -17.49 4.94 -19.94
N THR A 294 -18.74 5.09 -19.49
CA THR A 294 -19.63 6.22 -19.82
C THR A 294 -19.54 7.42 -18.89
N VAL A 295 -18.59 7.41 -17.94
CA VAL A 295 -18.47 8.47 -16.93
C VAL A 295 -18.03 9.80 -17.56
N THR A 296 -18.83 10.83 -17.27
CA THR A 296 -18.73 12.19 -17.84
C THR A 296 -17.98 13.17 -16.95
N LYS A 297 -17.55 12.77 -15.75
CA LYS A 297 -16.79 13.63 -14.83
C LYS A 297 -15.40 13.94 -15.39
N ASP A 298 -14.83 15.07 -14.96
CA ASP A 298 -13.43 15.43 -15.23
C ASP A 298 -12.51 14.27 -14.87
N LYS A 299 -11.64 13.90 -15.81
CA LYS A 299 -10.77 12.73 -15.71
C LYS A 299 -9.41 13.02 -16.28
N ILE A 300 -8.39 12.47 -15.64
CA ILE A 300 -7.04 12.43 -16.18
C ILE A 300 -7.00 11.31 -17.21
N ILE A 301 -6.65 11.61 -18.46
CA ILE A 301 -6.49 10.62 -19.51
C ILE A 301 -5.01 10.32 -19.67
N LEU A 302 -4.60 9.08 -19.41
CA LEU A 302 -3.20 8.70 -19.50
C LEU A 302 -2.75 8.63 -20.97
N PRO A 303 -1.69 9.37 -21.36
CA PRO A 303 -1.14 9.27 -22.70
C PRO A 303 -0.39 7.95 -22.90
N ARG A 304 -0.09 7.65 -24.17
CA ARG A 304 0.87 6.60 -24.52
C ARG A 304 2.23 6.93 -23.92
N LEU A 305 2.94 5.91 -23.46
CA LEU A 305 4.26 6.07 -22.86
C LEU A 305 5.24 6.66 -23.88
N GLU A 306 6.13 7.54 -23.41
CA GLU A 306 7.15 8.17 -24.25
C GLU A 306 8.21 7.13 -24.66
N ARG A 307 8.61 7.13 -25.95
CA ARG A 307 9.46 6.08 -26.53
C ARG A 307 10.78 5.93 -25.80
N ASP A 308 11.51 7.03 -25.64
CA ASP A 308 12.89 6.96 -25.15
C ASP A 308 12.93 6.63 -23.65
N LYS A 309 11.99 7.18 -22.87
CA LYS A 309 11.78 6.82 -21.45
C LYS A 309 11.36 5.35 -21.29
N PHE A 310 10.48 4.83 -22.16
CA PHE A 310 10.06 3.43 -22.16
C PHE A 310 11.24 2.49 -22.42
N VAL A 311 12.03 2.75 -23.46
CA VAL A 311 13.23 1.96 -23.79
C VAL A 311 14.26 2.02 -22.65
N SER A 312 14.49 3.21 -22.09
CA SER A 312 15.39 3.40 -20.94
C SER A 312 14.95 2.58 -19.72
N ALA A 313 13.65 2.58 -19.39
CA ALA A 313 13.11 1.82 -18.28
C ALA A 313 13.27 0.30 -18.46
N LEU A 314 13.05 -0.22 -19.67
CA LEU A 314 13.30 -1.64 -19.98
C LEU A 314 14.79 -2.01 -19.88
N ARG A 315 15.69 -1.12 -20.28
CA ARG A 315 17.14 -1.35 -20.14
C ARG A 315 17.58 -1.47 -18.69
N LYS A 316 16.99 -0.67 -17.79
CA LYS A 316 17.30 -0.70 -16.35
C LYS A 316 16.99 -2.05 -15.69
N ILE A 317 16.00 -2.78 -16.21
CA ILE A 317 15.65 -4.12 -15.72
C ILE A 317 16.37 -5.26 -16.48
N GLY A 318 17.43 -4.93 -17.24
CA GLY A 318 18.32 -5.91 -17.87
C GLY A 318 17.90 -6.35 -19.28
N ILE A 319 16.90 -5.71 -19.90
CA ILE A 319 16.54 -5.99 -21.29
C ILE A 319 17.54 -5.28 -22.20
N ARG A 320 18.09 -6.01 -23.19
CA ARG A 320 19.06 -5.45 -24.15
C ARG A 320 18.42 -4.32 -24.95
N GLU A 321 19.22 -3.33 -25.35
CA GLU A 321 18.74 -2.14 -26.04
C GLU A 321 17.97 -2.46 -27.34
N GLU A 322 18.50 -3.36 -28.18
CA GLU A 322 17.83 -3.82 -29.40
C GLU A 322 16.46 -4.48 -29.12
N ASP A 323 16.39 -5.30 -28.07
CA ASP A 323 15.15 -5.97 -27.65
C ASP A 323 14.16 -4.96 -27.07
N ALA A 324 14.62 -3.96 -26.32
CA ALA A 324 13.80 -2.89 -25.77
C ALA A 324 13.22 -1.99 -26.88
N GLU A 325 14.01 -1.63 -27.89
CA GLU A 325 13.52 -0.90 -29.06
C GLU A 325 12.50 -1.72 -29.86
N LYS A 326 12.75 -3.02 -30.02
CA LYS A 326 11.81 -3.94 -30.66
C LYS A 326 10.51 -4.03 -29.88
N LEU A 327 10.55 -4.22 -28.56
CA LEU A 327 9.37 -4.23 -27.70
C LEU A 327 8.60 -2.90 -27.77
N SER A 328 9.29 -1.76 -27.81
CA SER A 328 8.63 -0.46 -27.98
C SER A 328 7.82 -0.39 -29.28
N ARG A 329 8.33 -0.95 -30.39
CA ARG A 329 7.62 -1.00 -31.68
C ARG A 329 6.49 -2.03 -31.66
N ASP A 330 6.81 -3.27 -31.31
CA ASP A 330 5.90 -4.43 -31.40
C ASP A 330 4.71 -4.33 -30.44
N THR A 331 4.86 -3.61 -29.32
CA THR A 331 3.79 -3.42 -28.34
C THR A 331 3.06 -2.10 -28.50
N ALA A 332 3.52 -1.24 -29.43
CA ALA A 332 3.11 0.17 -29.51
C ALA A 332 3.13 0.88 -28.14
N ARG A 333 4.01 0.43 -27.22
CA ARG A 333 4.13 0.88 -25.82
C ARG A 333 2.84 0.71 -25.00
N SER A 334 2.02 -0.28 -25.34
CA SER A 334 0.89 -0.72 -24.53
C SER A 334 1.38 -1.66 -23.42
N LEU A 335 1.15 -1.29 -22.16
CA LEU A 335 1.52 -2.12 -21.01
C LEU A 335 0.82 -3.47 -21.04
N THR A 336 -0.43 -3.54 -21.49
CA THR A 336 -1.18 -4.80 -21.63
C THR A 336 -0.51 -5.73 -22.65
N VAL A 337 -0.09 -5.20 -23.80
CA VAL A 337 0.60 -6.00 -24.83
C VAL A 337 1.99 -6.40 -24.35
N LEU A 338 2.72 -5.50 -23.70
CA LEU A 338 4.02 -5.76 -23.11
C LEU A 338 3.97 -6.87 -22.05
N ARG A 339 3.03 -6.79 -21.09
CA ARG A 339 2.84 -7.81 -20.05
C ARG A 339 2.57 -9.17 -20.66
N ARG A 340 1.73 -9.24 -21.69
CA ARG A 340 1.47 -10.50 -22.41
C ARG A 340 2.71 -11.06 -23.12
N ARG A 341 3.61 -10.20 -23.61
CA ARG A 341 4.87 -10.62 -24.27
C ARG A 341 5.94 -11.09 -23.28
N LEU A 342 6.02 -10.46 -22.11
CA LEU A 342 7.01 -10.75 -21.07
C LEU A 342 6.53 -11.76 -20.01
N SER A 343 5.25 -12.13 -20.04
CA SER A 343 4.69 -13.18 -19.20
C SER A 343 5.15 -14.55 -19.70
N PRO A 344 5.61 -15.45 -18.80
CA PRO A 344 5.92 -16.84 -19.16
C PRO A 344 4.66 -17.62 -19.55
N ILE A 345 3.48 -17.15 -19.11
CA ILE A 345 2.19 -17.72 -19.46
C ILE A 345 1.65 -16.94 -20.66
N SER A 346 1.69 -17.55 -21.84
CA SER A 346 1.08 -17.00 -23.05
C SER A 346 -0.45 -17.17 -22.97
N LYS A 347 -1.16 -16.11 -22.60
CA LYS A 347 -2.61 -16.05 -22.78
C LYS A 347 -2.90 -15.46 -24.17
N GLN A 348 -3.24 -16.32 -25.12
CA GLN A 348 -3.78 -15.90 -26.40
C GLN A 348 -5.12 -15.17 -26.14
N PRO A 349 -5.28 -13.91 -26.54
CA PRO A 349 -6.54 -13.20 -26.35
C PRO A 349 -7.62 -13.83 -27.25
N GLU A 350 -8.88 -13.69 -26.84
CA GLU A 350 -10.03 -14.25 -27.58
C GLU A 350 -10.02 -13.87 -29.07
N TRP A 351 -9.71 -12.60 -29.37
CA TRP A 351 -9.65 -12.09 -30.73
C TRP A 351 -8.57 -12.75 -31.60
N ALA A 352 -7.51 -13.29 -30.99
CA ALA A 352 -6.41 -13.94 -31.72
C ALA A 352 -6.65 -15.45 -31.93
N LYS A 353 -7.71 -16.03 -31.35
CA LYS A 353 -8.05 -17.44 -31.57
C LYS A 353 -8.46 -17.67 -33.04
N PRO A 354 -8.14 -18.82 -33.65
CA PRO A 354 -8.38 -19.07 -35.07
C PRO A 354 -9.82 -18.79 -35.53
N GLU A 355 -10.79 -19.03 -34.67
CA GLU A 355 -12.23 -18.84 -34.94
C GLU A 355 -12.59 -17.35 -35.08
N LYS A 356 -11.93 -16.48 -34.31
CA LYS A 356 -12.20 -15.03 -34.25
C LYS A 356 -11.22 -14.19 -35.05
N ALA A 357 -9.99 -14.66 -35.21
CA ALA A 357 -8.96 -13.94 -35.96
C ALA A 357 -9.38 -13.68 -37.42
N ARG A 358 -10.14 -14.60 -38.03
CA ARG A 358 -10.66 -14.44 -39.39
C ARG A 358 -11.59 -13.23 -39.55
N GLU A 359 -12.34 -12.88 -38.51
CA GLU A 359 -13.24 -11.71 -38.49
C GLU A 359 -12.46 -10.39 -38.52
N ILE A 360 -11.19 -10.40 -38.06
CA ILE A 360 -10.36 -9.19 -37.89
C ILE A 360 -9.33 -9.02 -39.03
N LEU A 361 -9.12 -10.04 -39.85
CA LEU A 361 -8.23 -9.99 -41.01
C LEU A 361 -8.52 -8.81 -41.95
N PRO A 362 -9.78 -8.46 -42.29
CA PRO A 362 -10.06 -7.31 -43.14
C PRO A 362 -9.53 -6.00 -42.53
N VAL A 363 -9.72 -5.79 -41.23
CA VAL A 363 -9.26 -4.61 -40.50
C VAL A 363 -7.72 -4.49 -40.54
N LEU A 364 -7.01 -5.62 -40.44
CA LEU A 364 -5.55 -5.65 -40.56
C LEU A 364 -5.07 -5.26 -41.97
N LEU A 365 -5.84 -5.57 -43.01
CA LEU A 365 -5.49 -5.25 -44.40
C LEU A 365 -5.80 -3.81 -44.78
N VAL A 366 -6.84 -3.20 -44.19
CA VAL A 366 -7.21 -1.78 -44.42
C VAL A 366 -6.12 -0.83 -43.91
N GLY A 367 -5.35 -1.25 -42.90
CA GLY A 367 -4.16 -0.56 -42.40
C GLY A 367 -4.46 0.69 -41.55
N LYS A 368 -5.37 1.56 -41.99
CA LYS A 368 -5.84 2.73 -41.23
C LYS A 368 -7.27 3.09 -41.59
N TRP A 369 -8.07 3.44 -40.60
CA TRP A 369 -9.39 4.03 -40.77
C TRP A 369 -9.58 5.19 -39.78
N ASP A 370 -10.62 5.98 -39.98
CA ASP A 370 -11.07 7.07 -39.15
C ASP A 370 -12.54 6.88 -38.79
N GLU A 371 -12.81 6.60 -37.51
CA GLU A 371 -14.16 6.37 -37.00
C GLU A 371 -15.08 7.60 -37.13
N ASN A 372 -14.57 8.77 -37.52
CA ASN A 372 -15.38 9.95 -37.80
C ASN A 372 -15.80 10.04 -39.28
N LYS A 373 -15.23 9.20 -40.16
CA LYS A 373 -15.57 9.19 -41.60
C LYS A 373 -16.62 8.15 -41.92
N GLN A 374 -17.71 8.59 -42.52
CA GLN A 374 -18.82 7.72 -42.88
C GLN A 374 -18.40 6.61 -43.87
N GLY A 375 -17.54 6.91 -44.84
CA GLY A 375 -17.05 5.91 -45.79
C GLY A 375 -16.23 4.79 -45.13
N ASP A 376 -15.49 5.11 -44.08
CA ASP A 376 -14.72 4.12 -43.33
C ASP A 376 -15.65 3.22 -42.50
N LYS A 377 -16.73 3.78 -41.92
CA LYS A 377 -17.79 3.02 -41.20
C LYS A 377 -18.62 2.10 -42.09
N GLU A 378 -18.72 2.39 -43.37
CA GLU A 378 -19.46 1.55 -44.32
C GLU A 378 -18.64 0.35 -44.79
N ILE A 379 -17.30 0.44 -44.70
CA ILE A 379 -16.36 -0.57 -45.18
C ILE A 379 -15.87 -1.48 -44.05
N ILE A 380 -15.68 -0.94 -42.83
CA ILE A 380 -15.25 -1.66 -41.61
C ILE A 380 -16.48 -2.06 -40.80
#